data_AF-A0A1G3AEL4-F1
#
_entry.id   AF-A0A1G3AEL4-F1
#
_cell.length_a   1.000
_cell.length_b   1.000
_cell.length_c   1.000
_cell.angle_alpha   90.00
_cell.angle_beta   90.00
_cell.angle_gamma   90.00
#
_symmetry.space_group_name_H-M   'P 1'
#
loop_
_entity.id
_entity.type
_entity.pdbx_description
1 polymer ?
#
loop_
_entity_poly.entity_id
_entity_poly.type
_entity_poly.pdbx_seq_one_letter_code
_entity_poly.pdbx_strand_id
1 'polypeptide(L)'
;MSHYHTDAVSDYYLEHELDRPRPSIKHLYDDPQAKPFINNYLALAVRQVLLNQLEEQIQSQYRFELERIRTSERYFNRSVSILAALQIINSNPSDVNLIVDECLKTMPYDKHDLIDYVKYGVRASKSIFDTRVAQAKLTRIRSNLQPGLVPLGIELELSNVGAAAVEPRRSIQKASDSVYDGFKYFYDFRLDVLSWKLGGYIDDHSGSTDQGRRCGFLELAPGRLNIAGELSRPATADPWLLNQLIKEIVNFYDVRPHSLHLSLQLRKSQRDNQKILPLGFVKCLLALGGGPERRSTGRLWVSRMGYDEIKQYEYGEELVFARTSKRRWYLGGDDIANKLPAQATTHVQQYKFIRLEKRANYEPLIMCLKGLQLSYNPADYLTAEQLKNNPRLQEQYEELKKWASEPTEISRQIIGRFIRTVQDGLMKEGHRRPVHTLHYIDWVLSAIDVQLRMFNKQLREFS
;
A
#
# COMPACT_ATOMS: atom_id res chain seq x y z
N MET A 1 -27.93 -2.77 -27.43
CA MET A 1 -27.72 -2.22 -26.07
C MET A 1 -26.51 -2.93 -25.47
N SER A 2 -25.31 -2.41 -25.71
CA SER A 2 -24.06 -2.98 -25.17
C SER A 2 -23.63 -2.20 -23.92
N HIS A 3 -23.79 -2.83 -22.76
CA HIS A 3 -23.27 -2.33 -21.49
C HIS A 3 -21.79 -2.71 -21.34
N TYR A 4 -20.90 -1.99 -22.03
CA TYR A 4 -19.47 -2.02 -21.69
C TYR A 4 -19.24 -1.01 -20.56
N HIS A 5 -19.31 -1.50 -19.32
CA HIS A 5 -18.85 -0.75 -18.18
C HIS A 5 -17.32 -0.64 -18.27
N THR A 6 -16.87 0.60 -18.34
CA THR A 6 -15.51 1.09 -18.35
C THR A 6 -14.77 0.71 -17.07
N ASP A 7 -14.08 -0.44 -17.12
CA ASP A 7 -12.95 -0.73 -16.24
C ASP A 7 -11.81 0.25 -16.55
N ALA A 8 -11.10 0.67 -15.50
CA ALA A 8 -10.20 1.80 -15.58
C ALA A 8 -8.74 1.42 -15.94
N VAL A 9 -8.48 0.12 -16.09
CA VAL A 9 -7.65 -0.38 -17.18
C VAL A 9 -8.68 -0.77 -18.24
N SER A 10 -8.85 0.08 -19.25
CA SER A 10 -9.80 -0.22 -20.32
C SER A 10 -9.42 -1.57 -20.94
N ASP A 11 -10.40 -2.39 -21.33
CA ASP A 11 -10.14 -3.54 -22.20
C ASP A 11 -9.25 -3.12 -23.39
N TYR A 12 -9.37 -1.87 -23.83
CA TYR A 12 -8.50 -1.20 -24.79
C TYR A 12 -7.01 -1.14 -24.42
N TYR A 13 -6.64 -0.86 -23.17
CA TYR A 13 -5.21 -0.86 -22.75
C TYR A 13 -4.65 -2.28 -22.74
N LEU A 14 -5.45 -3.26 -22.31
CA LEU A 14 -5.08 -4.67 -22.37
C LEU A 14 -4.98 -5.15 -23.83
N GLU A 15 -5.92 -4.78 -24.70
CA GLU A 15 -5.91 -5.03 -26.14
C GLU A 15 -4.69 -4.41 -26.83
N HIS A 16 -4.34 -3.17 -26.49
CA HIS A 16 -3.17 -2.49 -27.05
C HIS A 16 -1.84 -3.09 -26.56
N GLU A 17 -1.78 -3.63 -25.34
CA GLU A 17 -0.63 -4.43 -24.87
C GLU A 17 -0.57 -5.81 -25.57
N LEU A 18 -1.70 -6.37 -26.00
CA LEU A 18 -1.75 -7.63 -26.77
C LEU A 18 -1.25 -7.45 -28.22
N ASP A 19 -1.33 -6.24 -28.78
CA ASP A 19 -0.77 -5.88 -30.09
C ASP A 19 0.75 -5.69 -30.07
N ARG A 20 1.37 -5.61 -28.89
CA ARG A 20 2.83 -5.50 -28.77
C ARG A 20 3.54 -6.82 -29.10
N PRO A 21 4.82 -6.77 -29.53
CA PRO A 21 5.63 -7.97 -29.70
C PRO A 21 5.55 -8.84 -28.44
N ARG A 22 5.41 -10.15 -28.63
CA ARG A 22 5.33 -11.10 -27.52
C ARG A 22 6.51 -10.88 -26.58
N PRO A 23 6.27 -10.62 -25.29
CA PRO A 23 7.36 -10.40 -24.35
C PRO A 23 8.28 -11.60 -24.29
N SER A 24 9.58 -11.34 -24.32
CA SER A 24 10.62 -12.36 -24.26
C SER A 24 11.64 -11.98 -23.22
N ILE A 25 12.16 -12.98 -22.50
CA ILE A 25 13.28 -12.83 -21.56
C ILE A 25 14.60 -13.35 -22.14
N LYS A 26 14.62 -13.78 -23.41
CA LYS A 26 15.79 -14.39 -24.06
C LYS A 26 17.01 -13.47 -24.08
N HIS A 27 16.81 -12.16 -24.16
CA HIS A 27 17.90 -11.18 -24.09
C HIS A 27 18.62 -11.17 -22.73
N LEU A 28 18.02 -11.74 -21.67
CA LEU A 28 18.64 -11.90 -20.36
C LEU A 28 19.53 -13.14 -20.26
N TYR A 29 19.44 -14.09 -21.20
CA TYR A 29 20.09 -15.39 -21.06
C TYR A 29 21.60 -15.31 -21.12
N ASP A 30 22.11 -14.32 -21.84
CA ASP A 30 23.55 -14.07 -21.97
C ASP A 30 24.04 -12.93 -21.08
N ASP A 31 23.14 -12.24 -20.37
CA ASP A 31 23.48 -11.17 -19.42
C ASP A 31 24.00 -11.78 -18.10
N PRO A 32 25.32 -11.71 -17.81
CA PRO A 32 25.88 -12.32 -16.61
C PRO A 32 25.35 -11.69 -15.32
N GLN A 33 24.86 -10.44 -15.37
CA GLN A 33 24.28 -9.77 -14.21
C GLN A 33 22.85 -10.27 -13.95
N ALA A 34 22.10 -10.63 -15.00
CA ALA A 34 20.71 -11.08 -14.85
C ALA A 34 20.61 -12.54 -14.41
N LYS A 35 21.51 -13.40 -14.89
CA LYS A 35 21.51 -14.87 -14.67
C LYS A 35 21.17 -15.32 -13.25
N PRO A 36 21.76 -14.75 -12.18
CA PRO A 36 21.49 -15.20 -10.80
C PRO A 36 20.03 -15.02 -10.37
N PHE A 37 19.30 -14.10 -11.01
CA PHE A 37 17.97 -13.67 -10.57
C PHE A 37 16.84 -14.26 -11.42
N ILE A 38 17.13 -14.83 -12.60
CA ILE A 38 16.12 -15.28 -13.57
C ILE A 38 15.09 -16.22 -12.94
N ASN A 39 15.54 -17.25 -12.21
CA ASN A 39 14.63 -18.21 -11.58
C ASN A 39 13.73 -17.57 -10.51
N ASN A 40 14.24 -16.60 -9.74
CA ASN A 40 13.45 -15.90 -8.73
C ASN A 40 12.35 -15.06 -9.40
N TYR A 41 12.68 -14.37 -10.49
CA TYR A 41 11.70 -13.61 -11.25
C TYR A 41 10.66 -14.50 -11.96
N LEU A 42 11.07 -15.64 -12.50
CA LEU A 42 10.15 -16.62 -13.07
C LEU A 42 9.20 -17.20 -12.01
N ALA A 43 9.72 -17.54 -10.83
CA ALA A 43 8.90 -17.96 -9.70
C ALA A 43 7.86 -16.90 -9.34
N LEU A 44 8.28 -15.63 -9.26
CA LEU A 44 7.40 -14.52 -8.96
C LEU A 44 6.33 -14.32 -10.06
N ALA A 45 6.71 -14.41 -11.34
CA ALA A 45 5.80 -14.31 -12.46
C ALA A 45 4.74 -15.42 -12.42
N VAL A 46 5.14 -16.68 -12.17
CA VAL A 46 4.20 -17.81 -12.05
C VAL A 46 3.24 -17.59 -10.88
N ARG A 47 3.72 -17.17 -9.70
CA ARG A 47 2.87 -16.84 -8.55
C ARG A 47 1.86 -15.74 -8.88
N GLN A 48 2.31 -14.68 -9.54
CA GLN A 48 1.46 -13.56 -9.94
C GLN A 48 0.38 -14.01 -10.94
N VAL A 49 0.72 -14.90 -11.88
CA VAL A 49 -0.26 -15.50 -12.79
C VAL A 49 -1.30 -16.32 -12.01
N LEU A 50 -0.88 -17.14 -11.04
CA LEU A 50 -1.81 -17.90 -10.19
C LEU A 50 -2.80 -16.96 -9.47
N LEU A 51 -2.31 -15.87 -8.87
CA LEU A 51 -3.16 -14.86 -8.24
C LEU A 51 -4.17 -14.25 -9.23
N ASN A 52 -3.69 -13.82 -10.39
CA ASN A 52 -4.54 -13.21 -11.40
C ASN A 52 -5.64 -14.16 -11.87
N GLN A 53 -5.34 -15.43 -12.06
CA GLN A 53 -6.29 -16.43 -12.56
C GLN A 53 -7.28 -16.86 -11.49
N LEU A 54 -6.86 -17.05 -10.24
CA LEU A 54 -7.76 -17.34 -9.14
C LEU A 54 -8.74 -16.18 -8.91
N GLU A 55 -8.25 -14.94 -8.94
CA GLU A 55 -9.10 -13.75 -8.82
C GLU A 55 -10.12 -13.65 -9.97
N GLU A 56 -9.69 -13.93 -11.20
CA GLU A 56 -10.57 -13.89 -12.37
C GLU A 56 -11.67 -14.97 -12.30
N GLN A 57 -11.32 -16.17 -11.85
CA GLN A 57 -12.29 -17.24 -11.63
C GLN A 57 -13.31 -16.87 -10.54
N ILE A 58 -12.86 -16.20 -9.46
CA ILE A 58 -13.75 -15.66 -8.42
C ILE A 58 -14.69 -14.60 -9.01
N GLN A 59 -14.17 -13.64 -9.78
CA GLN A 59 -14.97 -12.60 -10.42
C GLN A 59 -16.03 -13.18 -11.37
N SER A 60 -15.63 -14.15 -12.18
CA SER A 60 -16.53 -14.80 -13.16
C SER A 60 -17.66 -15.57 -12.47
N GLN A 61 -17.34 -16.37 -11.44
CA GLN A 61 -18.32 -17.26 -10.81
C GLN A 61 -19.19 -16.59 -9.76
N TYR A 62 -18.66 -15.58 -9.05
CA TYR A 62 -19.32 -14.93 -7.92
C TYR A 62 -19.62 -13.45 -8.17
N ARG A 63 -19.80 -13.07 -9.45
CA ARG A 63 -20.03 -11.68 -9.85
C ARG A 63 -21.13 -10.99 -9.02
N PHE A 64 -22.28 -11.65 -8.88
CA PHE A 64 -23.43 -11.08 -8.18
C PHE A 64 -23.19 -10.94 -6.67
N GLU A 65 -22.50 -11.91 -6.06
CA GLU A 65 -22.09 -11.85 -4.66
C GLU A 65 -21.10 -10.71 -4.43
N LEU A 66 -20.11 -10.57 -5.31
CA LEU A 66 -19.11 -9.50 -5.24
C LEU A 66 -19.77 -8.12 -5.41
N GLU A 67 -20.72 -7.96 -6.33
CA GLU A 67 -21.50 -6.74 -6.49
C GLU A 67 -22.30 -6.39 -5.23
N ARG A 68 -22.83 -7.38 -4.51
CA ARG A 68 -23.54 -7.19 -3.23
C ARG A 68 -22.61 -6.89 -2.05
N ILE A 69 -21.41 -7.47 -2.03
CA ILE A 69 -20.40 -7.20 -1.01
C ILE A 69 -19.79 -5.81 -1.22
N ARG A 70 -19.64 -5.39 -2.48
CA ARG A 70 -19.15 -4.07 -2.86
C ARG A 70 -20.16 -2.99 -2.42
N THR A 71 -19.75 -2.16 -1.46
CA THR A 71 -20.62 -1.10 -0.91
C THR A 71 -20.80 0.09 -1.86
N SER A 72 -19.93 0.27 -2.85
CA SER A 72 -20.05 1.34 -3.86
C SER A 72 -19.18 1.10 -5.09
N GLU A 73 -19.63 1.58 -6.26
CA GLU A 73 -18.88 1.52 -7.53
C GLU A 73 -17.67 2.45 -7.57
N ARG A 74 -17.59 3.41 -6.64
CA ARG A 74 -16.46 4.34 -6.52
C ARG A 74 -15.15 3.66 -6.13
N TYR A 75 -15.24 2.45 -5.58
CA TYR A 75 -14.08 1.70 -5.11
C TYR A 75 -13.51 0.82 -6.21
N PHE A 76 -12.28 0.39 -6.00
CA PHE A 76 -11.67 -0.65 -6.80
C PHE A 76 -12.50 -1.94 -6.73
N ASN A 77 -13.05 -2.36 -7.88
CA ASN A 77 -14.00 -3.47 -7.98
C ASN A 77 -13.39 -4.84 -7.68
N ARG A 78 -12.05 -4.94 -7.65
CA ARG A 78 -11.33 -6.19 -7.40
C ARG A 78 -10.83 -6.35 -5.97
N SER A 79 -11.02 -5.37 -5.07
CA SER A 79 -10.51 -5.45 -3.69
C SER A 79 -10.97 -6.71 -2.94
N VAL A 80 -12.23 -7.10 -3.08
CA VAL A 80 -12.80 -8.27 -2.37
C VAL A 80 -12.32 -9.58 -2.99
N SER A 81 -12.35 -9.69 -4.33
CA SER A 81 -11.91 -10.89 -5.05
C SER A 81 -10.41 -11.12 -4.92
N ILE A 82 -9.60 -10.06 -4.99
CA ILE A 82 -8.14 -10.10 -4.74
C ILE A 82 -7.88 -10.60 -3.32
N LEU A 83 -8.58 -10.06 -2.32
CA LEU A 83 -8.40 -10.54 -0.95
C LEU A 83 -8.72 -12.03 -0.83
N ALA A 84 -9.84 -12.48 -1.41
CA ALA A 84 -10.20 -13.89 -1.40
C ALA A 84 -9.14 -14.75 -2.09
N ALA A 85 -8.63 -14.34 -3.26
CA ALA A 85 -7.60 -15.05 -4.01
C ALA A 85 -6.27 -15.13 -3.23
N LEU A 86 -5.82 -14.02 -2.64
CA LEU A 86 -4.64 -13.99 -1.78
C LEU A 86 -4.81 -14.92 -0.58
N GLN A 87 -5.97 -14.90 0.08
CA GLN A 87 -6.26 -15.80 1.20
C GLN A 87 -6.26 -17.28 0.80
N ILE A 88 -6.66 -17.63 -0.43
CA ILE A 88 -6.58 -19.00 -0.94
C ILE A 88 -5.12 -19.41 -1.12
N ILE A 89 -4.32 -18.57 -1.77
CA ILE A 89 -2.89 -18.83 -2.02
C ILE A 89 -2.13 -18.93 -0.70
N ASN A 90 -2.26 -17.94 0.17
CA ASN A 90 -1.51 -17.85 1.42
C ASN A 90 -1.92 -18.92 2.44
N SER A 91 -3.11 -19.53 2.30
CA SER A 91 -3.52 -20.68 3.13
C SER A 91 -2.90 -21.99 2.65
N ASN A 92 -2.36 -22.06 1.43
CA ASN A 92 -1.81 -23.28 0.82
C ASN A 92 -0.39 -23.05 0.24
N PRO A 93 0.57 -22.53 1.04
CA PRO A 93 1.89 -22.20 0.53
C PRO A 93 2.64 -23.42 -0.02
N SER A 94 2.45 -24.60 0.57
CA SER A 94 3.10 -25.84 0.12
C SER A 94 2.69 -26.24 -1.30
N ASP A 95 1.40 -26.18 -1.62
CA ASP A 95 0.89 -26.54 -2.95
C ASP A 95 1.34 -25.53 -4.00
N VAL A 96 1.30 -24.23 -3.65
CA VAL A 96 1.75 -23.15 -4.53
C VAL A 96 3.26 -23.26 -4.79
N ASN A 97 4.06 -23.56 -3.76
CA ASN A 97 5.49 -23.78 -3.90
C ASN A 97 5.76 -25.00 -4.79
N LEU A 98 5.06 -26.11 -4.57
CA LEU A 98 5.22 -27.31 -5.39
C LEU A 98 4.95 -27.04 -6.89
N ILE A 99 3.91 -26.25 -7.19
CA ILE A 99 3.59 -25.86 -8.57
C ILE A 99 4.69 -24.98 -9.17
N VAL A 100 5.24 -24.04 -8.40
CA VAL A 100 6.32 -23.17 -8.86
C VAL A 100 7.62 -23.97 -9.05
N ASP A 101 7.96 -24.84 -8.11
CA ASP A 101 9.18 -25.64 -8.13
C ASP A 101 9.16 -26.64 -9.31
N GLU A 102 8.03 -27.31 -9.54
CA GLU A 102 7.85 -28.22 -10.68
C GLU A 102 7.89 -27.47 -12.02
N CYS A 103 7.33 -26.26 -12.07
CA CYS A 103 7.42 -25.37 -13.23
C CYS A 103 8.88 -25.09 -13.60
N LEU A 104 9.69 -24.60 -12.65
CA LEU A 104 11.09 -24.27 -12.87
C LEU A 104 11.96 -25.49 -13.17
N LYS A 105 11.63 -26.65 -12.59
CA LYS A 105 12.36 -27.90 -12.81
C LYS A 105 12.10 -28.50 -14.20
N THR A 106 10.86 -28.45 -14.67
CA THR A 106 10.46 -29.07 -15.95
C THR A 106 10.67 -28.15 -17.14
N MET A 107 10.63 -26.84 -16.92
CA MET A 107 10.84 -25.83 -17.95
C MET A 107 12.05 -24.97 -17.58
N PRO A 108 13.28 -25.39 -17.90
CA PRO A 108 14.44 -24.54 -17.69
C PRO A 108 14.43 -23.35 -18.66
N TYR A 109 14.90 -22.19 -18.20
CA TYR A 109 14.77 -20.92 -18.92
C TYR A 109 15.58 -20.86 -20.22
N ASP A 110 16.66 -21.62 -20.34
CA ASP A 110 17.46 -21.72 -21.58
C ASP A 110 16.67 -22.33 -22.75
N LYS A 111 15.56 -23.02 -22.47
CA LYS A 111 14.72 -23.70 -23.47
C LYS A 111 13.30 -23.14 -23.58
N HIS A 112 12.87 -22.31 -22.63
CA HIS A 112 11.50 -21.81 -22.54
C HIS A 112 11.51 -20.30 -22.37
N ASP A 113 10.53 -19.61 -22.94
CA ASP A 113 10.41 -18.15 -22.81
C ASP A 113 9.33 -17.79 -21.78
N LEU A 114 9.25 -16.51 -21.40
CA LEU A 114 8.32 -15.99 -20.37
C LEU A 114 6.87 -16.45 -20.60
N ILE A 115 6.42 -16.46 -21.86
CA ILE A 115 5.07 -16.87 -22.23
C ILE A 115 4.75 -18.33 -21.86
N ASP A 116 5.75 -19.21 -21.83
CA ASP A 116 5.55 -20.62 -21.51
C ASP A 116 5.29 -20.81 -20.01
N TYR A 117 5.99 -20.05 -19.16
CA TYR A 117 5.71 -19.95 -17.72
C TYR A 117 4.32 -19.37 -17.43
N VAL A 118 3.90 -18.35 -18.20
CA VAL A 118 2.55 -17.79 -18.09
C VAL A 118 1.50 -18.84 -18.46
N LYS A 119 1.66 -19.56 -19.58
CA LYS A 119 0.77 -20.66 -19.97
C LYS A 119 0.70 -21.76 -18.92
N TYR A 120 1.84 -22.10 -18.33
CA TYR A 120 1.91 -23.06 -17.23
C TYR A 120 1.08 -22.57 -16.03
N GLY A 121 1.32 -21.34 -15.56
CA GLY A 121 0.57 -20.76 -14.44
C GLY A 121 -0.94 -20.72 -14.69
N VAL A 122 -1.36 -20.37 -15.91
CA VAL A 122 -2.80 -20.41 -16.30
C VAL A 122 -3.37 -21.83 -16.18
N ARG A 123 -2.65 -22.84 -16.68
CA ARG A 123 -3.09 -24.25 -16.58
C ARG A 123 -3.13 -24.72 -15.13
N ALA A 124 -2.09 -24.43 -14.35
CA ALA A 124 -1.96 -24.82 -12.95
C ALA A 124 -3.03 -24.15 -12.06
N SER A 125 -3.47 -22.93 -12.38
CA SER A 125 -4.53 -22.26 -11.62
C SER A 125 -5.83 -23.07 -11.56
N LYS A 126 -6.13 -23.85 -12.61
CA LYS A 126 -7.34 -24.67 -12.69
C LYS A 126 -7.37 -25.82 -11.68
N SER A 127 -6.20 -26.29 -11.23
CA SER A 127 -6.12 -27.36 -10.23
C SER A 127 -6.17 -26.86 -8.79
N ILE A 128 -5.87 -25.57 -8.56
CA ILE A 128 -5.88 -24.98 -7.20
C ILE A 128 -7.27 -24.44 -6.84
N PHE A 129 -8.07 -24.07 -7.84
CA PHE A 129 -9.36 -23.44 -7.59
C PHE A 129 -10.43 -24.43 -7.13
N ASP A 130 -10.88 -24.27 -5.88
CA ASP A 130 -12.06 -24.95 -5.33
C ASP A 130 -13.17 -23.92 -5.05
N THR A 131 -14.34 -24.14 -5.65
CA THR A 131 -15.50 -23.27 -5.53
C THR A 131 -15.96 -23.10 -4.08
N ARG A 132 -15.97 -24.18 -3.29
CA ARG A 132 -16.40 -24.17 -1.89
C ARG A 132 -15.45 -23.36 -1.03
N VAL A 133 -14.14 -23.48 -1.30
CA VAL A 133 -13.13 -22.67 -0.62
C VAL A 133 -13.33 -21.19 -0.93
N ALA A 134 -13.50 -20.84 -2.21
CA ALA A 134 -13.78 -19.45 -2.61
C ALA A 134 -15.05 -18.90 -1.95
N GLN A 135 -16.15 -19.65 -1.96
CA GLN A 135 -17.40 -19.27 -1.30
C GLN A 135 -17.23 -19.07 0.21
N ALA A 136 -16.48 -19.96 0.87
CA ALA A 136 -16.19 -19.84 2.29
C ALA A 136 -15.37 -18.57 2.61
N LYS A 137 -14.37 -18.24 1.79
CA LYS A 137 -13.59 -16.99 1.94
C LYS A 137 -14.48 -15.77 1.76
N LEU A 138 -15.31 -15.73 0.71
CA LEU A 138 -16.24 -14.61 0.47
C LEU A 138 -17.26 -14.44 1.60
N THR A 139 -17.79 -15.54 2.13
CA THR A 139 -18.72 -15.54 3.27
C THR A 139 -18.05 -14.97 4.52
N ARG A 140 -16.80 -15.38 4.79
CA ARG A 140 -16.01 -14.85 5.90
C ARG A 140 -15.75 -13.35 5.73
N ILE A 141 -15.32 -12.91 4.53
CA ILE A 141 -15.10 -11.49 4.23
C ILE A 141 -16.38 -10.71 4.52
N ARG A 142 -17.50 -11.10 3.92
CA ARG A 142 -18.80 -10.44 4.10
C ARG A 142 -19.22 -10.33 5.56
N SER A 143 -18.98 -11.37 6.36
CA SER A 143 -19.40 -11.42 7.77
C SER A 143 -18.57 -10.52 8.70
N ASN A 144 -17.39 -10.08 8.25
CA ASN A 144 -16.48 -9.25 9.04
C ASN A 144 -16.42 -7.78 8.60
N LEU A 145 -17.05 -7.43 7.47
CA LEU A 145 -17.03 -6.06 6.99
C LEU A 145 -17.58 -5.08 8.03
N GLN A 146 -16.87 -3.97 8.19
CA GLN A 146 -17.21 -2.79 9.00
C GLN A 146 -17.05 -1.53 8.13
N PRO A 147 -17.90 -1.35 7.10
CA PRO A 147 -17.69 -0.31 6.11
C PRO A 147 -17.93 1.09 6.70
N GLY A 148 -17.05 2.02 6.38
CA GLY A 148 -17.26 3.45 6.62
C GLY A 148 -17.70 4.23 5.38
N LEU A 149 -17.71 5.56 5.51
CA LEU A 149 -17.98 6.50 4.42
C LEU A 149 -16.72 7.13 3.82
N VAL A 150 -15.64 7.27 4.59
CA VAL A 150 -14.37 7.83 4.10
C VAL A 150 -13.67 6.81 3.20
N PRO A 151 -13.47 7.10 1.89
CA PRO A 151 -12.69 6.25 1.00
C PRO A 151 -11.21 6.20 1.42
N LEU A 152 -10.65 4.99 1.34
CA LEU A 152 -9.31 4.63 1.79
C LEU A 152 -8.53 4.00 0.64
N GLY A 153 -7.25 4.35 0.54
CA GLY A 153 -6.26 3.74 -0.33
C GLY A 153 -5.02 3.33 0.45
N ILE A 154 -4.22 2.45 -0.17
CA ILE A 154 -2.97 1.92 0.38
C ILE A 154 -1.90 1.94 -0.69
N GLU A 155 -0.66 2.16 -0.28
CA GLU A 155 0.54 1.86 -1.06
C GLU A 155 1.51 1.13 -0.14
N LEU A 156 2.03 -0.01 -0.57
CA LEU A 156 2.95 -0.84 0.19
C LEU A 156 4.28 -0.85 -0.53
N GLU A 157 5.36 -0.63 0.20
CA GLU A 157 6.72 -0.72 -0.31
C GLU A 157 7.42 -1.93 0.33
N LEU A 158 7.97 -2.80 -0.52
CA LEU A 158 8.71 -4.00 -0.12
C LEU A 158 10.17 -3.91 -0.60
N SER A 159 11.11 -4.33 0.25
CA SER A 159 12.54 -4.36 -0.07
C SER A 159 13.33 -5.24 0.89
N ASN A 160 14.15 -6.15 0.34
CA ASN A 160 15.05 -7.00 1.15
C ASN A 160 16.21 -6.24 1.80
N VAL A 161 16.54 -5.07 1.27
CA VAL A 161 17.62 -4.17 1.75
C VAL A 161 17.08 -2.94 2.49
N GLY A 162 15.76 -2.88 2.75
CA GLY A 162 15.11 -1.78 3.44
C GLY A 162 15.39 -0.42 2.79
N ALA A 163 15.76 0.57 3.60
CA ALA A 163 16.02 1.94 3.15
C ALA A 163 17.19 2.07 2.16
N ALA A 164 18.05 1.03 2.05
CA ALA A 164 19.11 0.99 1.05
C ALA A 164 18.62 0.54 -0.34
N ALA A 165 17.30 0.41 -0.54
CA ALA A 165 16.72 0.19 -1.86
C ALA A 165 16.68 1.45 -2.73
N VAL A 166 17.09 2.61 -2.25
CA VAL A 166 17.14 3.85 -3.06
C VAL A 166 18.43 4.62 -2.80
N GLU A 167 18.79 5.52 -3.72
CA GLU A 167 19.94 6.42 -3.54
C GLU A 167 19.61 7.57 -2.56
N PRO A 168 20.61 8.14 -1.86
CA PRO A 168 22.04 7.77 -1.88
C PRO A 168 22.39 6.58 -0.96
N ARG A 169 21.41 6.07 -0.21
CA ARG A 169 21.64 5.06 0.85
C ARG A 169 22.20 3.76 0.32
N ARG A 170 21.75 3.32 -0.86
CA ARG A 170 22.29 2.15 -1.52
C ARG A 170 23.81 2.28 -1.71
N SER A 171 24.27 3.37 -2.31
CA SER A 171 25.71 3.62 -2.52
C SER A 171 26.48 3.72 -1.21
N ILE A 172 25.93 4.37 -0.20
CA ILE A 172 26.57 4.55 1.11
C ILE A 172 26.71 3.20 1.85
N GLN A 173 25.65 2.39 1.89
CA GLN A 173 25.63 1.14 2.64
C GLN A 173 26.22 -0.04 1.84
N LYS A 174 26.42 0.13 0.52
CA LYS A 174 26.82 -0.94 -0.40
C LYS A 174 25.94 -2.19 -0.25
N ALA A 175 24.66 -1.98 0.07
CA ALA A 175 23.71 -3.05 0.25
C ALA A 175 23.38 -3.67 -1.11
N SER A 176 23.27 -4.99 -1.16
CA SER A 176 22.90 -5.75 -2.35
C SER A 176 21.75 -6.68 -2.02
N ASP A 177 20.76 -6.72 -2.90
CA ASP A 177 19.64 -7.66 -2.82
C ASP A 177 19.99 -8.92 -3.61
N SER A 178 20.33 -9.98 -2.90
CA SER A 178 20.74 -11.25 -3.50
C SER A 178 19.57 -12.00 -4.18
N VAL A 179 18.32 -11.55 -4.01
CA VAL A 179 17.15 -12.25 -4.55
C VAL A 179 16.65 -11.60 -5.84
N TYR A 180 16.54 -10.27 -5.88
CA TYR A 180 15.95 -9.55 -7.02
C TYR A 180 16.80 -8.39 -7.55
N ASP A 181 18.01 -8.14 -7.02
CA ASP A 181 18.84 -6.98 -7.40
C ASP A 181 18.10 -5.64 -7.28
N GLY A 182 17.32 -5.46 -6.21
CA GLY A 182 16.50 -4.26 -6.02
C GLY A 182 15.39 -4.14 -7.06
N PHE A 183 14.90 -5.27 -7.57
CA PHE A 183 13.89 -5.36 -8.61
C PHE A 183 14.29 -4.79 -9.99
N LYS A 184 15.59 -4.68 -10.29
CA LYS A 184 16.13 -4.13 -11.55
C LYS A 184 15.48 -4.65 -12.83
N TYR A 185 15.14 -5.95 -12.87
CA TYR A 185 14.62 -6.65 -14.05
C TYR A 185 13.07 -6.77 -14.04
N PHE A 186 12.37 -6.04 -13.18
CA PHE A 186 10.90 -6.14 -13.02
C PHE A 186 10.13 -5.99 -14.35
N TYR A 187 10.49 -4.99 -15.15
CA TYR A 187 9.86 -4.75 -16.46
C TYR A 187 10.28 -5.78 -17.53
N ASP A 188 11.50 -6.32 -17.47
CA ASP A 188 11.93 -7.39 -18.39
C ASP A 188 11.05 -8.64 -18.25
N PHE A 189 10.59 -8.95 -17.03
CA PHE A 189 9.67 -10.07 -16.74
C PHE A 189 8.18 -9.71 -16.85
N ARG A 190 7.87 -8.51 -17.38
CA ARG A 190 6.49 -7.97 -17.51
C ARG A 190 5.69 -8.02 -16.22
N LEU A 191 6.35 -7.86 -15.08
CA LEU A 191 5.67 -7.85 -13.80
C LEU A 191 4.81 -6.60 -13.62
N ASP A 192 5.07 -5.51 -14.35
CA ASP A 192 4.20 -4.33 -14.44
C ASP A 192 2.82 -4.70 -14.97
N VAL A 193 2.76 -5.52 -16.02
CA VAL A 193 1.51 -6.04 -16.55
C VAL A 193 0.96 -7.11 -15.63
N LEU A 194 1.77 -8.08 -15.20
CA LEU A 194 1.24 -9.19 -14.39
C LEU A 194 0.73 -8.72 -13.02
N SER A 195 1.28 -7.65 -12.44
CA SER A 195 0.87 -7.11 -11.13
C SER A 195 -0.18 -6.00 -11.22
N TRP A 196 -0.79 -5.76 -12.39
CA TRP A 196 -1.75 -4.67 -12.61
C TRP A 196 -2.90 -4.64 -11.59
N LYS A 197 -3.41 -5.82 -11.17
CA LYS A 197 -4.49 -5.94 -10.17
C LYS A 197 -4.09 -5.38 -8.80
N LEU A 198 -2.80 -5.39 -8.50
CA LEU A 198 -2.21 -4.82 -7.29
C LEU A 198 -1.55 -3.45 -7.53
N GLY A 199 -1.59 -2.92 -8.76
CA GLY A 199 -0.97 -1.65 -9.12
C GLY A 199 0.55 -1.65 -8.93
N GLY A 200 1.23 -2.76 -9.28
CA GLY A 200 2.64 -2.95 -8.97
C GLY A 200 3.60 -2.21 -9.91
N TYR A 201 4.65 -1.62 -9.33
CA TYR A 201 5.72 -0.94 -10.06
C TYR A 201 6.98 -0.77 -9.20
N ILE A 202 8.06 -0.25 -9.80
CA ILE A 202 9.31 0.04 -9.09
C ILE A 202 9.40 1.52 -8.77
N ASP A 203 9.49 1.85 -7.48
CA ASP A 203 9.74 3.22 -7.02
C ASP A 203 11.20 3.37 -6.56
N ASP A 204 11.94 4.23 -7.24
CA ASP A 204 13.33 4.56 -6.94
C ASP A 204 13.48 5.96 -6.30
N HIS A 205 12.36 6.62 -5.99
CA HIS A 205 12.28 8.00 -5.47
C HIS A 205 12.89 9.07 -6.39
N SER A 206 13.21 8.76 -7.65
CA SER A 206 13.67 9.76 -8.63
C SER A 206 12.53 10.58 -9.24
N GLY A 207 11.28 10.12 -9.09
CA GLY A 207 10.12 10.69 -9.75
C GLY A 207 9.98 10.31 -11.24
N SER A 208 10.93 9.55 -11.80
CA SER A 208 10.85 9.07 -13.18
C SER A 208 9.82 7.94 -13.31
N THR A 209 9.03 7.97 -14.38
CA THR A 209 8.08 6.92 -14.76
C THR A 209 8.58 6.03 -15.90
N ASP A 210 9.86 6.13 -16.27
CA ASP A 210 10.47 5.33 -17.35
C ASP A 210 10.50 3.82 -17.03
N GLN A 211 10.19 2.95 -17.98
CA GLN A 211 10.23 1.50 -17.77
C GLN A 211 11.65 0.90 -17.87
N GLY A 212 12.68 1.73 -17.84
CA GLY A 212 14.08 1.31 -17.80
C GLY A 212 14.45 0.47 -16.57
N ARG A 213 15.58 -0.24 -16.66
CA ARG A 213 16.14 -1.04 -15.56
C ARG A 213 16.58 -0.14 -14.43
N ARG A 214 15.79 -0.12 -13.36
CA ARG A 214 15.99 0.73 -12.18
C ARG A 214 15.83 -0.13 -10.94
N CYS A 215 16.68 0.12 -9.95
CA CYS A 215 16.58 -0.56 -8.67
C CYS A 215 15.77 0.33 -7.73
N GLY A 216 14.86 -0.24 -6.96
CA GLY A 216 13.94 0.49 -6.09
C GLY A 216 13.16 -0.41 -5.14
N PHE A 217 12.13 0.16 -4.51
CA PHE A 217 11.11 -0.60 -3.80
C PHE A 217 10.18 -1.28 -4.81
N LEU A 218 9.75 -2.50 -4.50
CA LEU A 218 8.53 -3.04 -5.11
C LEU A 218 7.36 -2.34 -4.44
N GLU A 219 6.73 -1.40 -5.15
CA GLU A 219 5.53 -0.71 -4.67
C GLU A 219 4.27 -1.41 -5.20
N LEU A 220 3.28 -1.56 -4.33
CA LEU A 220 1.97 -2.15 -4.63
C LEU A 220 0.87 -1.23 -4.13
N ALA A 221 0.00 -0.78 -5.04
CA ALA A 221 -1.09 0.14 -4.75
C ALA A 221 -2.42 -0.37 -5.35
N PRO A 222 -3.14 -1.30 -4.68
CA PRO A 222 -4.45 -1.77 -5.15
C PRO A 222 -5.42 -0.61 -5.43
N GLY A 223 -5.93 -0.56 -6.65
CA GLY A 223 -6.75 0.54 -7.13
C GLY A 223 -6.00 1.64 -7.86
N ARG A 224 -4.67 1.59 -7.96
CA ARG A 224 -3.90 2.39 -8.92
C ARG A 224 -4.05 1.79 -10.32
N LEU A 225 -4.42 2.63 -11.28
CA LEU A 225 -4.83 2.24 -12.62
C LEU A 225 -3.83 2.72 -13.68
N ASN A 226 -3.17 3.86 -13.42
CA ASN A 226 -2.06 4.35 -14.23
C ASN A 226 -1.14 5.23 -13.38
N ILE A 227 0.17 4.99 -13.46
CA ILE A 227 1.22 5.73 -12.75
C ILE A 227 1.35 7.15 -13.32
N ALA A 228 1.48 7.30 -14.64
CA ALA A 228 1.75 8.58 -15.29
C ALA A 228 0.55 9.56 -15.23
N GLY A 229 -0.67 9.06 -15.01
CA GLY A 229 -1.89 9.86 -14.97
C GLY A 229 -2.44 10.16 -13.57
N GLU A 230 -1.76 9.70 -12.50
CA GLU A 230 -2.29 9.69 -11.12
C GLU A 230 -3.72 9.11 -11.04
N LEU A 231 -4.01 8.15 -11.91
CA LEU A 231 -5.33 7.57 -12.06
C LEU A 231 -5.47 6.47 -11.02
N SER A 232 -6.37 6.67 -10.07
CA SER A 232 -6.61 5.70 -9.01
C SER A 232 -8.06 5.73 -8.53
N ARG A 233 -8.50 4.58 -8.02
CA ARG A 233 -9.71 4.43 -7.22
C ARG A 233 -9.31 4.03 -5.81
N PRO A 234 -10.01 4.50 -4.77
CA PRO A 234 -9.81 4.01 -3.42
C PRO A 234 -10.05 2.50 -3.36
N ALA A 235 -9.22 1.77 -2.62
CA ALA A 235 -9.36 0.33 -2.46
C ALA A 235 -10.69 -0.04 -1.78
N THR A 236 -11.09 0.70 -0.74
CA THR A 236 -12.32 0.45 0.03
C THR A 236 -12.65 1.64 0.93
N ALA A 237 -13.75 1.63 1.68
CA ALA A 237 -13.92 2.49 2.87
C ALA A 237 -13.98 1.69 4.19
N ASP A 238 -13.71 0.40 4.10
CA ASP A 238 -13.73 -0.55 5.21
C ASP A 238 -12.31 -0.73 5.78
N PRO A 239 -12.03 -0.30 7.03
CA PRO A 239 -10.72 -0.45 7.64
C PRO A 239 -10.28 -1.91 7.82
N TRP A 240 -11.24 -2.82 8.09
CA TRP A 240 -10.95 -4.23 8.25
C TRP A 240 -10.52 -4.84 6.91
N LEU A 241 -11.26 -4.57 5.84
CA LEU A 241 -10.92 -5.07 4.50
C LEU A 241 -9.53 -4.55 4.06
N LEU A 242 -9.25 -3.27 4.31
CA LEU A 242 -7.97 -2.66 3.97
C LEU A 242 -6.80 -3.30 4.74
N ASN A 243 -6.99 -3.53 6.04
CA ASN A 243 -6.02 -4.25 6.88
C ASN A 243 -5.76 -5.67 6.38
N GLN A 244 -6.82 -6.41 6.02
CA GLN A 244 -6.66 -7.75 5.46
C GLN A 244 -5.91 -7.72 4.12
N LEU A 245 -6.19 -6.78 3.23
CA LEU A 245 -5.43 -6.61 1.99
C LEU A 245 -3.95 -6.35 2.27
N ILE A 246 -3.62 -5.45 3.19
CA ILE A 246 -2.22 -5.18 3.56
C ILE A 246 -1.53 -6.48 4.00
N LYS A 247 -2.14 -7.23 4.92
CA LYS A 247 -1.55 -8.46 5.48
C LYS A 247 -1.37 -9.55 4.43
N GLU A 248 -2.40 -9.78 3.61
CA GLU A 248 -2.38 -10.84 2.62
C GLU A 248 -1.45 -10.52 1.44
N ILE A 249 -1.30 -9.24 1.07
CA ILE A 249 -0.29 -8.81 0.09
C ILE A 249 1.13 -9.04 0.65
N VAL A 250 1.42 -8.62 1.88
CA VAL A 250 2.75 -8.82 2.50
C VAL A 250 3.07 -10.31 2.68
N ASN A 251 2.07 -11.16 2.90
CA ASN A 251 2.28 -12.60 3.01
C ASN A 251 2.51 -13.27 1.66
N PHE A 252 1.93 -12.74 0.59
CA PHE A 252 2.02 -13.30 -0.75
C PHE A 252 3.42 -13.10 -1.38
N TYR A 253 4.00 -11.91 -1.20
CA TYR A 253 5.36 -11.63 -1.66
C TYR A 253 6.37 -12.10 -0.61
N ASP A 254 7.33 -12.93 -1.01
CA ASP A 254 8.47 -13.31 -0.17
C ASP A 254 9.56 -12.23 -0.22
N VAL A 255 9.17 -11.03 0.20
CA VAL A 255 10.00 -9.81 0.21
C VAL A 255 9.76 -9.11 1.54
N ARG A 256 10.83 -8.60 2.15
CA ARG A 256 10.68 -7.93 3.46
C ARG A 256 9.80 -6.67 3.33
N PRO A 257 8.80 -6.49 4.22
CA PRO A 257 8.03 -5.26 4.25
C PRO A 257 8.92 -4.08 4.65
N HIS A 258 8.71 -2.94 4.01
CA HIS A 258 9.44 -1.72 4.32
C HIS A 258 8.52 -0.61 4.80
N SER A 259 7.54 -0.21 4.02
CA SER A 259 6.86 1.07 4.23
C SER A 259 5.40 0.99 3.78
N LEU A 260 4.52 1.72 4.47
CA LEU A 260 3.08 1.74 4.20
C LEU A 260 2.63 3.19 4.09
N HIS A 261 1.91 3.49 3.01
CA HIS A 261 1.20 4.75 2.87
C HIS A 261 -0.30 4.52 3.00
N LEU A 262 -0.96 5.32 3.84
CA LEU A 262 -2.41 5.32 3.97
C LEU A 262 -2.99 6.60 3.39
N SER A 263 -3.94 6.44 2.49
CA SER A 263 -4.57 7.52 1.74
C SER A 263 -6.04 7.65 2.11
N LEU A 264 -6.48 8.85 2.46
CA LEU A 264 -7.86 9.16 2.84
C LEU A 264 -8.41 10.25 1.94
N GLN A 265 -9.54 9.99 1.27
CA GLN A 265 -10.16 11.02 0.43
C GLN A 265 -10.79 12.12 1.29
N LEU A 266 -10.41 13.37 1.02
CA LEU A 266 -10.92 14.56 1.71
C LEU A 266 -12.35 14.89 1.29
N ARG A 267 -13.13 15.41 2.24
CA ARG A 267 -14.43 16.03 1.93
C ARG A 267 -14.19 17.38 1.25
N LYS A 268 -15.12 17.79 0.39
CA LYS A 268 -15.08 19.12 -0.24
C LYS A 268 -14.97 20.25 0.79
N SER A 269 -15.67 20.13 1.93
CA SER A 269 -15.63 21.12 3.02
C SER A 269 -14.32 21.17 3.80
N GLN A 270 -13.46 20.16 3.64
CA GLN A 270 -12.20 20.03 4.39
C GLN A 270 -11.01 20.65 3.66
N ARG A 271 -11.04 20.72 2.33
CA ARG A 271 -9.90 21.11 1.49
C ARG A 271 -9.27 22.45 1.88
N ASP A 272 -10.10 23.47 2.12
CA ASP A 272 -9.62 24.84 2.25
C ASP A 272 -9.40 25.26 3.72
N ASN A 273 -9.58 24.33 4.67
CA ASN A 273 -9.54 24.58 6.12
C ASN A 273 -8.70 23.54 6.89
N GLN A 274 -7.65 23.02 6.25
CA GLN A 274 -6.74 22.05 6.89
C GLN A 274 -5.83 22.74 7.92
N LYS A 275 -5.38 21.98 8.94
CA LYS A 275 -4.57 22.49 10.05
C LYS A 275 -3.30 21.67 10.24
N ILE A 276 -2.21 22.34 10.60
CA ILE A 276 -0.96 21.66 10.96
C ILE A 276 -1.17 20.88 12.26
N LEU A 277 -0.72 19.62 12.28
CA LEU A 277 -0.81 18.76 13.45
C LEU A 277 0.03 19.31 14.61
N PRO A 278 -0.47 19.28 15.86
CA PRO A 278 0.35 19.62 17.02
C PRO A 278 1.45 18.59 17.19
N LEU A 279 2.65 19.02 17.60
CA LEU A 279 3.81 18.15 17.82
C LEU A 279 3.47 16.90 18.68
N GLY A 280 2.70 17.07 19.76
CA GLY A 280 2.29 15.95 20.61
C GLY A 280 1.45 14.88 19.88
N PHE A 281 0.64 15.28 18.89
CA PHE A 281 -0.13 14.32 18.08
C PHE A 281 0.77 13.60 17.08
N VAL A 282 1.77 14.29 16.52
CA VAL A 282 2.76 13.67 15.65
C VAL A 282 3.60 12.64 16.40
N LYS A 283 4.00 12.94 17.65
CA LYS A 283 4.65 11.96 18.54
C LYS A 283 3.76 10.73 18.78
N CYS A 284 2.45 10.91 19.04
CA CYS A 284 1.52 9.78 19.16
C CYS A 284 1.47 8.94 17.87
N LEU A 285 1.37 9.58 16.71
CA LEU A 285 1.32 8.87 15.42
C LEU A 285 2.61 8.10 15.14
N LEU A 286 3.78 8.70 15.37
CA LEU A 286 5.07 8.02 15.24
C LEU A 286 5.25 6.88 16.24
N ALA A 287 4.71 7.00 17.45
CA ALA A 287 4.70 5.89 18.41
C ALA A 287 3.80 4.72 17.94
N LEU A 288 2.69 5.02 17.27
CA LEU A 288 1.74 4.02 16.76
C LEU A 288 2.19 3.36 15.45
N GLY A 289 2.92 4.08 14.59
CA GLY A 289 3.22 3.61 13.23
C GLY A 289 4.61 3.95 12.70
N GLY A 290 5.41 4.74 13.39
CA GLY A 290 6.73 5.20 12.90
C GLY A 290 7.86 4.17 12.93
N GLY A 291 7.56 2.91 13.28
CA GLY A 291 8.56 1.85 13.45
C GLY A 291 9.44 2.05 14.69
N PRO A 292 8.86 2.06 15.90
CA PRO A 292 9.66 2.09 17.12
C PRO A 292 10.50 0.81 17.23
N GLU A 293 11.81 0.95 17.14
CA GLU A 293 12.76 -0.15 17.17
C GLU A 293 13.68 -0.01 18.38
N ARG A 294 14.28 -1.13 18.81
CA ARG A 294 15.31 -1.12 19.85
C ARG A 294 16.69 -1.05 19.18
N ARG A 295 17.53 -0.13 19.64
CA ARG A 295 18.96 -0.11 19.29
C ARG A 295 19.70 -1.23 20.01
N SER A 296 20.94 -1.50 19.59
CA SER A 296 21.87 -2.39 20.30
C SER A 296 22.10 -1.99 21.76
N THR A 297 21.95 -0.70 22.08
CA THR A 297 22.01 -0.16 23.44
C THR A 297 20.76 -0.46 24.29
N GLY A 298 19.74 -1.11 23.73
CA GLY A 298 18.45 -1.37 24.37
C GLY A 298 17.47 -0.19 24.31
N ARG A 299 17.94 1.03 24.02
CA ARG A 299 17.11 2.23 23.89
C ARG A 299 16.21 2.18 22.66
N LEU A 300 14.98 2.69 22.80
CA LEU A 300 14.06 2.84 21.68
C LEU A 300 14.42 4.03 20.79
N TRP A 301 14.04 3.96 19.52
CA TRP A 301 14.09 5.06 18.56
C TRP A 301 13.05 4.84 17.46
N VAL A 302 12.69 5.88 16.71
CA VAL A 302 11.70 5.82 15.63
C VAL A 302 12.40 5.67 14.28
N SER A 303 12.36 4.48 13.68
CA SER A 303 13.23 4.16 12.54
C SER A 303 12.89 4.96 11.29
N ARG A 304 11.61 5.21 10.99
CA ARG A 304 11.21 6.04 9.82
C ARG A 304 11.83 7.45 9.85
N MET A 305 11.96 8.04 11.03
CA MET A 305 12.56 9.36 11.22
C MET A 305 14.09 9.30 11.24
N GLY A 306 14.67 8.38 11.99
CA GLY A 306 16.12 8.35 12.17
C GLY A 306 16.88 7.77 10.97
N TYR A 307 16.19 7.05 10.09
CA TYR A 307 16.66 6.71 8.77
C TYR A 307 16.27 7.76 7.71
N ASP A 308 15.86 8.99 8.08
CA ASP A 308 15.54 10.05 7.12
C ASP A 308 14.60 9.61 5.96
N GLU A 309 13.82 8.53 6.15
CA GLU A 309 13.03 7.88 5.09
C GLU A 309 11.81 8.71 4.70
N ILE A 310 11.50 9.71 5.52
CA ILE A 310 10.41 10.66 5.30
C ILE A 310 10.94 12.08 5.22
N LYS A 311 12.23 12.28 4.92
CA LYS A 311 12.80 13.61 4.65
C LYS A 311 13.07 13.78 3.15
N GLN A 312 12.81 14.97 2.63
CA GLN A 312 13.17 15.36 1.27
C GLN A 312 13.97 16.67 1.31
N TYR A 313 14.80 16.88 0.28
CA TYR A 313 15.71 18.03 0.18
C TYR A 313 15.59 18.80 -1.15
N GLU A 314 14.69 18.40 -2.05
CA GLU A 314 14.61 18.94 -3.42
C GLU A 314 14.36 20.45 -3.46
N TYR A 315 13.47 20.95 -2.58
CA TYR A 315 13.11 22.37 -2.48
C TYR A 315 13.53 22.99 -1.13
N GLY A 316 14.47 22.33 -0.43
CA GLY A 316 14.80 22.55 0.98
C GLY A 316 14.42 21.35 1.85
N GLU A 317 14.91 21.31 3.09
CA GLU A 317 14.56 20.22 4.03
C GLU A 317 13.06 20.26 4.33
N GLU A 318 12.36 19.15 4.07
CA GLU A 318 10.97 18.95 4.43
C GLU A 318 10.74 17.57 5.03
N LEU A 319 9.68 17.44 5.85
CA LEU A 319 9.26 16.16 6.40
C LEU A 319 8.00 15.67 5.68
N VAL A 320 8.13 14.67 4.81
CA VAL A 320 7.01 14.06 4.07
C VAL A 320 6.21 13.11 4.96
N PHE A 321 5.68 13.64 6.06
CA PHE A 321 4.88 12.89 7.03
C PHE A 321 3.44 12.70 6.53
N ALA A 322 2.85 13.79 6.02
CA ALA A 322 1.51 13.82 5.46
C ALA A 322 1.47 14.82 4.30
N ARG A 323 0.85 14.44 3.17
CA ARG A 323 0.76 15.27 1.96
C ARG A 323 -0.60 15.15 1.28
N THR A 324 -1.12 16.28 0.83
CA THR A 324 -2.37 16.38 0.07
C THR A 324 -2.03 16.33 -1.41
N SER A 325 -2.67 15.42 -2.15
CA SER A 325 -2.52 15.33 -3.60
C SER A 325 -3.87 15.33 -4.30
N LYS A 326 -3.87 15.74 -5.56
CA LYS A 326 -5.03 15.60 -6.45
C LYS A 326 -4.97 14.22 -7.07
N ARG A 327 -6.10 13.54 -7.15
CA ARG A 327 -6.22 12.23 -7.81
C ARG A 327 -7.33 12.27 -8.84
N ARG A 328 -7.06 11.68 -10.01
CA ARG A 328 -8.07 11.46 -11.05
C ARG A 328 -8.58 10.04 -10.92
N TRP A 329 -9.86 9.81 -11.17
CA TRP A 329 -10.44 8.45 -11.18
C TRP A 329 -11.14 8.11 -12.49
N TYR A 330 -11.15 9.05 -13.44
CA TYR A 330 -11.77 8.94 -14.76
C TYR A 330 -10.77 9.36 -15.84
N LEU A 331 -10.53 8.48 -16.81
CA LEU A 331 -9.92 8.83 -18.09
C LEU A 331 -11.05 9.30 -19.01
N GLY A 332 -10.92 10.48 -19.61
CA GLY A 332 -11.84 10.91 -20.67
C GLY A 332 -11.90 9.86 -21.77
N GLY A 333 -13.08 9.66 -22.38
CA GLY A 333 -13.18 8.93 -23.64
C GLY A 333 -12.62 9.79 -24.78
N ASP A 334 -12.09 9.14 -25.82
CA ASP A 334 -11.53 9.77 -27.01
C ASP A 334 -12.42 10.90 -27.55
N ASP A 335 -11.77 12.04 -27.82
CA ASP A 335 -12.05 13.29 -28.56
C ASP A 335 -13.44 13.68 -29.11
N ILE A 336 -14.53 12.95 -28.85
CA ILE A 336 -15.86 13.32 -29.33
C ILE A 336 -16.83 13.36 -28.15
N ALA A 337 -16.94 14.58 -27.61
CA ALA A 337 -18.06 15.07 -26.82
C ALA A 337 -18.36 14.34 -25.50
N ASN A 338 -17.53 14.55 -24.47
CA ASN A 338 -18.03 14.66 -23.10
C ASN A 338 -17.07 15.50 -22.24
N LYS A 339 -17.55 16.64 -21.73
CA LYS A 339 -16.84 17.38 -20.68
C LYS A 339 -16.49 16.41 -19.55
N LEU A 340 -15.23 16.39 -19.10
CA LEU A 340 -14.83 15.74 -17.86
C LEU A 340 -15.89 16.06 -16.77
N PRO A 341 -16.51 15.06 -16.12
CA PRO A 341 -17.42 15.34 -15.03
C PRO A 341 -16.67 16.24 -14.04
N ALA A 342 -17.29 17.34 -13.57
CA ALA A 342 -16.68 18.25 -12.58
C ALA A 342 -16.28 17.52 -11.26
N GLN A 343 -16.63 16.23 -11.13
CA GLN A 343 -16.34 15.32 -10.04
C GLN A 343 -15.14 14.37 -10.31
N ALA A 344 -14.48 14.45 -11.48
CA ALA A 344 -13.40 13.55 -11.89
C ALA A 344 -12.08 13.71 -11.10
N THR A 345 -11.92 14.85 -10.40
CA THR A 345 -10.76 15.14 -9.56
C THR A 345 -11.14 15.14 -8.10
N THR A 346 -10.45 14.33 -7.30
CA THR A 346 -10.60 14.25 -5.84
C THR A 346 -9.32 14.70 -5.16
N HIS A 347 -9.40 15.07 -3.88
CA HIS A 347 -8.23 15.38 -3.06
C HIS A 347 -8.05 14.27 -2.03
N VAL A 348 -6.82 13.83 -1.86
CA VAL A 348 -6.46 12.73 -0.96
C VAL A 348 -5.39 13.22 -0.01
N GLN A 349 -5.60 12.99 1.28
CA GLN A 349 -4.54 13.10 2.28
C GLN A 349 -3.81 11.76 2.37
N GLN A 350 -2.53 11.77 2.06
CA GLN A 350 -1.66 10.61 2.21
C GLN A 350 -0.79 10.77 3.44
N TYR A 351 -0.68 9.70 4.24
CA TYR A 351 0.23 9.59 5.38
C TYR A 351 1.33 8.61 5.03
N LYS A 352 2.59 9.05 5.08
CA LYS A 352 3.75 8.26 4.63
C LYS A 352 4.70 7.80 5.73
N PHE A 353 4.39 8.13 6.98
CA PHE A 353 5.26 7.82 8.13
C PHE A 353 5.19 6.36 8.60
N ILE A 354 4.38 5.51 8.00
CA ILE A 354 3.99 4.23 8.60
C ILE A 354 4.98 3.14 8.20
N ARG A 355 5.55 2.44 9.18
CA ARG A 355 6.37 1.25 8.98
C ARG A 355 5.45 0.07 8.65
N LEU A 356 5.76 -0.62 7.55
CA LEU A 356 5.07 -1.84 7.18
C LEU A 356 5.68 -3.03 7.92
N GLU A 357 4.84 -3.84 8.55
CA GLU A 357 5.23 -4.99 9.35
C GLU A 357 4.26 -6.16 9.11
N LYS A 358 4.83 -7.35 8.93
CA LYS A 358 4.08 -8.57 8.53
C LYS A 358 2.98 -8.98 9.53
N ARG A 359 3.17 -8.69 10.83
CA ARG A 359 2.27 -9.14 11.90
C ARG A 359 1.38 -8.04 12.47
N ALA A 360 1.56 -6.79 12.02
CA ALA A 360 0.81 -5.67 12.56
C ALA A 360 -0.69 -5.78 12.24
N ASN A 361 -1.51 -5.25 13.15
CA ASN A 361 -2.91 -4.97 12.88
C ASN A 361 -3.06 -3.47 12.65
N TYR A 362 -3.35 -3.08 11.41
CA TYR A 362 -3.43 -1.68 11.02
C TYR A 362 -4.82 -1.07 11.27
N GLU A 363 -5.84 -1.84 11.64
CA GLU A 363 -7.19 -1.31 11.88
C GLU A 363 -7.21 -0.14 12.88
N PRO A 364 -6.55 -0.23 14.06
CA PRO A 364 -6.52 0.89 14.99
C PRO A 364 -5.85 2.14 14.40
N LEU A 365 -4.77 1.98 13.64
CA LEU A 365 -4.07 3.10 13.01
C LEU A 365 -4.89 3.72 11.86
N ILE A 366 -5.50 2.90 11.00
CA ILE A 366 -6.38 3.37 9.92
C ILE A 366 -7.55 4.18 10.52
N MET A 367 -8.18 3.65 11.56
CA MET A 367 -9.28 4.34 12.25
C MET A 367 -8.81 5.58 13.01
N CYS A 368 -7.60 5.56 13.58
CA CYS A 368 -6.98 6.72 14.19
C CYS A 368 -6.82 7.88 13.19
N LEU A 369 -6.18 7.61 12.04
CA LEU A 369 -5.98 8.61 10.99
C LEU A 369 -7.30 9.13 10.44
N LYS A 370 -8.29 8.24 10.28
CA LYS A 370 -9.64 8.60 9.86
C LYS A 370 -10.35 9.52 10.85
N GLY A 371 -10.32 9.19 12.14
CA GLY A 371 -10.85 10.04 13.21
C GLY A 371 -10.18 11.41 13.22
N LEU A 372 -8.85 11.45 13.18
CA LEU A 372 -8.08 12.70 13.10
C LEU A 372 -8.43 13.52 11.87
N GLN A 373 -8.51 12.90 10.69
CA GLN A 373 -8.85 13.61 9.46
C GLN A 373 -10.24 14.24 9.56
N LEU A 374 -11.20 13.55 10.15
CA LEU A 374 -12.58 14.03 10.29
C LEU A 374 -12.74 15.16 11.31
N SER A 375 -12.03 15.11 12.44
CA SER A 375 -12.19 16.09 13.53
C SER A 375 -11.18 17.23 13.49
N TYR A 376 -9.91 16.92 13.25
CA TYR A 376 -8.81 17.89 13.26
C TYR A 376 -8.51 18.42 11.86
N ASN A 377 -8.74 17.60 10.84
CA ASN A 377 -8.47 17.91 9.44
C ASN A 377 -6.99 18.29 9.17
N PRO A 378 -6.02 17.37 9.39
CA PRO A 378 -4.61 17.63 9.14
C PRO A 378 -4.33 18.14 7.72
N ALA A 379 -3.39 19.09 7.62
CA ALA A 379 -2.79 19.56 6.39
C ALA A 379 -1.48 18.83 6.10
N ASP A 380 -0.81 19.25 5.02
CA ASP A 380 0.60 18.96 4.79
C ASP A 380 1.43 19.40 6.00
N TYR A 381 2.40 18.58 6.38
CA TYR A 381 3.14 18.74 7.63
C TYR A 381 4.62 19.03 7.37
N LEU A 382 5.09 20.20 7.81
CA LEU A 382 6.50 20.64 7.74
C LEU A 382 7.08 20.61 6.30
N THR A 383 6.38 21.25 5.37
CA THR A 383 6.93 21.53 4.02
C THR A 383 8.08 22.53 4.11
N ALA A 384 8.95 22.55 3.10
CA ALA A 384 10.07 23.51 3.05
C ALA A 384 9.58 24.97 3.17
N GLU A 385 8.44 25.29 2.55
CA GLU A 385 7.81 26.62 2.65
C GLU A 385 7.28 26.91 4.06
N GLN A 386 6.62 25.95 4.71
CA GLN A 386 6.12 26.11 6.08
C GLN A 386 7.27 26.34 7.07
N LEU A 387 8.36 25.59 6.93
CA LEU A 387 9.54 25.71 7.78
C LEU A 387 10.23 27.07 7.58
N LYS A 388 10.41 27.51 6.32
CA LYS A 388 11.01 28.81 6.00
C LYS A 388 10.23 29.99 6.58
N ASN A 389 8.90 29.91 6.57
CA ASN A 389 8.03 31.02 6.94
C ASN A 389 7.61 31.00 8.42
N ASN A 390 7.98 29.98 9.21
CA ASN A 390 7.52 29.84 10.59
C ASN A 390 8.62 29.30 11.53
N PRO A 391 9.36 30.19 12.22
CA PRO A 391 10.43 29.80 13.14
C PRO A 391 9.97 28.83 14.25
N ARG A 392 8.73 28.97 14.73
CA ARG A 392 8.17 28.08 15.75
C ARG A 392 7.97 26.66 15.22
N LEU A 393 7.61 26.49 13.95
CA LEU A 393 7.53 25.16 13.33
C LEU A 393 8.91 24.54 13.14
N GLN A 394 9.92 25.35 12.84
CA GLN A 394 11.31 24.90 12.77
C GLN A 394 11.79 24.38 14.13
N GLU A 395 11.54 25.11 15.22
CA GLU A 395 11.85 24.65 16.58
C GLU A 395 11.14 23.33 16.91
N GLN A 396 9.86 23.20 16.57
CA GLN A 396 9.09 21.96 16.77
C GLN A 396 9.65 20.80 15.95
N TYR A 397 10.15 21.07 14.74
CA TYR A 397 10.75 20.07 13.90
C TYR A 397 12.09 19.57 14.46
N GLU A 398 12.93 20.47 14.96
CA GLU A 398 14.16 20.10 15.68
C GLU A 398 13.85 19.29 16.95
N GLU A 399 12.84 19.70 17.72
CA GLU A 399 12.38 18.94 18.88
C GLU A 399 11.90 17.53 18.47
N LEU A 400 11.19 17.42 17.35
CA LEU A 400 10.73 16.14 16.82
C LEU A 400 11.90 15.25 16.39
N LYS A 401 12.92 15.80 15.70
CA LYS A 401 14.13 15.06 15.31
C LYS A 401 14.88 14.51 16.53
N LYS A 402 15.03 15.34 17.56
CA LYS A 402 15.65 14.93 18.83
C LYS A 402 14.84 13.83 19.52
N TRP A 403 13.52 14.03 19.66
CA TRP A 403 12.63 13.05 20.27
C TRP A 403 12.59 11.73 19.48
N ALA A 404 12.60 11.75 18.15
CA ALA A 404 12.60 10.52 17.37
C ALA A 404 13.87 9.69 17.55
N SER A 405 15.01 10.36 17.79
CA SER A 405 16.31 9.71 18.04
C SER A 405 16.42 9.15 19.46
N GLU A 406 15.85 9.87 20.44
CA GLU A 406 15.81 9.50 21.85
C GLU A 406 14.41 9.80 22.42
N PRO A 407 13.43 8.90 22.22
CA PRO A 407 12.06 9.18 22.61
C PRO A 407 11.91 9.28 24.12
N THR A 408 11.21 10.32 24.55
CA THR A 408 10.74 10.47 25.93
C THR A 408 9.24 10.19 26.01
N GLU A 409 8.74 9.92 27.22
CA GLU A 409 7.33 9.60 27.41
C GLU A 409 6.40 10.69 26.86
N ILE A 410 5.34 10.26 26.19
CA ILE A 410 4.26 11.14 25.76
C ILE A 410 3.32 11.32 26.96
N SER A 411 3.06 12.57 27.36
CA SER A 411 2.25 12.82 28.56
C SER A 411 0.83 12.26 28.44
N ARG A 412 0.27 11.79 29.56
CA ARG A 412 -1.11 11.26 29.62
C ARG A 412 -2.15 12.28 29.14
N GLN A 413 -1.91 13.57 29.38
CA GLN A 413 -2.79 14.64 28.91
C GLN A 413 -2.80 14.74 27.38
N ILE A 414 -1.63 14.61 26.73
CA ILE A 414 -1.52 14.62 25.27
C ILE A 414 -2.22 13.38 24.69
N ILE A 415 -1.94 12.19 25.23
CA ILE A 415 -2.58 10.93 24.81
C ILE A 415 -4.11 11.04 24.95
N GLY A 416 -4.61 11.49 26.10
CA GLY A 416 -6.06 11.65 26.32
C GLY A 416 -6.71 12.66 25.39
N ARG A 417 -6.03 13.78 25.08
CA ARG A 417 -6.52 14.75 24.08
C ARG A 417 -6.53 14.15 22.68
N PHE A 418 -5.49 13.43 22.31
CA PHE A 418 -5.36 12.76 21.02
C PHE A 418 -6.50 11.76 20.78
N ILE A 419 -6.75 10.86 21.75
CA ILE A 419 -7.82 9.86 21.68
C ILE A 419 -9.20 10.52 21.60
N ARG A 420 -9.47 11.55 22.41
CA ARG A 420 -10.74 12.29 22.32
C ARG A 420 -10.96 12.93 20.95
N THR A 421 -9.91 13.52 20.36
CA THR A 421 -9.99 14.08 19.01
C THR A 421 -10.29 12.98 17.97
N VAL A 422 -9.65 11.81 18.06
CA VAL A 422 -9.95 10.66 17.19
C VAL A 422 -11.41 10.24 17.34
N GLN A 423 -11.86 10.04 18.58
CA GLN A 423 -13.22 9.65 18.92
C GLN A 423 -14.25 10.62 18.35
N ASP A 424 -14.06 11.93 18.55
CA ASP A 424 -14.95 12.97 18.02
C ASP A 424 -15.13 12.88 16.50
N GLY A 425 -14.07 12.54 15.78
CA GLY A 425 -14.12 12.37 14.32
C GLY A 425 -14.89 11.12 13.91
N LEU A 426 -14.61 9.98 14.55
CA LEU A 426 -15.30 8.71 14.28
C LEU A 426 -16.80 8.80 14.61
N MET A 427 -17.16 9.49 15.70
CA MET A 427 -18.54 9.73 16.12
C MET A 427 -19.31 10.67 15.20
N LYS A 428 -18.65 11.34 14.25
CA LYS A 428 -19.26 12.31 13.33
C LYS A 428 -19.06 11.93 11.85
N GLU A 429 -18.61 10.71 11.57
CA GLU A 429 -18.34 10.27 10.20
C GLU A 429 -19.58 10.40 9.31
N GLY A 430 -20.75 9.97 9.75
CA GLY A 430 -21.98 10.13 8.98
C GLY A 430 -22.75 11.35 9.45
N HIS A 431 -22.62 12.51 8.82
CA HIS A 431 -23.42 13.71 9.14
C HIS A 431 -23.80 13.88 10.63
N ARG A 432 -22.79 13.97 11.53
CA ARG A 432 -22.95 14.10 13.01
C ARG A 432 -23.39 12.84 13.77
N ARG A 433 -23.35 11.66 13.16
CA ARG A 433 -23.51 10.35 13.81
C ARG A 433 -22.36 9.40 13.43
N PRO A 434 -22.06 8.40 14.26
CA PRO A 434 -21.10 7.35 13.88
C PRO A 434 -21.66 6.52 12.71
N VAL A 435 -20.74 6.02 11.88
CA VAL A 435 -21.05 5.04 10.81
C VAL A 435 -20.66 3.65 11.26
N HIS A 436 -19.50 3.52 11.89
CA HIS A 436 -19.07 2.30 12.56
C HIS A 436 -19.93 2.01 13.77
N THR A 437 -20.00 0.73 14.13
CA THR A 437 -20.64 0.34 15.40
C THR A 437 -19.90 0.97 16.58
N LEU A 438 -20.63 1.31 17.64
CA LEU A 438 -20.03 1.91 18.84
C LEU A 438 -19.00 0.96 19.47
N HIS A 439 -19.28 -0.34 19.46
CA HIS A 439 -18.35 -1.36 19.94
C HIS A 439 -17.03 -1.36 19.16
N TYR A 440 -17.08 -1.24 17.82
CA TYR A 440 -15.86 -1.19 17.02
C TYR A 440 -15.05 0.08 17.29
N ILE A 441 -15.71 1.24 17.43
CA ILE A 441 -15.05 2.49 17.81
C ILE A 441 -14.37 2.35 19.18
N ASP A 442 -15.07 1.82 20.18
CA ASP A 442 -14.55 1.65 21.53
C ASP A 442 -13.35 0.71 21.60
N TRP A 443 -13.44 -0.44 20.90
CA TRP A 443 -12.34 -1.38 20.77
C TRP A 443 -11.09 -0.74 20.14
N VAL A 444 -11.27 0.02 19.04
CA VAL A 444 -10.17 0.74 18.38
C VAL A 444 -9.52 1.75 19.32
N LEU A 445 -10.32 2.59 19.99
CA LEU A 445 -9.80 3.63 20.87
C LEU A 445 -9.03 3.03 22.05
N SER A 446 -9.54 1.93 22.60
CA SER A 446 -8.87 1.15 23.63
C SER A 446 -7.54 0.56 23.13
N ALA A 447 -7.52 0.01 21.90
CA ALA A 447 -6.29 -0.51 21.30
C ALA A 447 -5.24 0.59 21.09
N ILE A 448 -5.64 1.79 20.66
CA ILE A 448 -4.76 2.96 20.50
C ILE A 448 -4.17 3.38 21.86
N ASP A 449 -5.01 3.50 22.89
CA ASP A 449 -4.57 3.87 24.24
C ASP A 449 -3.55 2.85 24.80
N VAL A 450 -3.86 1.55 24.65
CA VAL A 450 -2.96 0.47 25.09
C VAL A 450 -1.62 0.55 24.36
N GLN A 451 -1.59 0.72 23.05
CA GLN A 451 -0.35 0.82 22.28
C GLN A 451 0.51 2.02 22.72
N LEU A 452 -0.10 3.20 22.90
CA LEU A 452 0.62 4.40 23.37
C LEU A 452 1.15 4.23 24.80
N ARG A 453 0.40 3.58 25.69
CA ARG A 453 0.85 3.28 27.05
C ARG A 453 1.95 2.23 27.07
N MET A 454 1.88 1.23 26.20
CA MET A 454 2.94 0.22 26.03
C MET A 454 4.23 0.86 25.53
N PHE A 455 4.15 1.78 24.56
CA PHE A 455 5.29 2.56 24.10
C PHE A 455 5.97 3.30 25.28
N ASN A 456 5.22 4.08 26.06
CA ASN A 456 5.77 4.75 27.26
C ASN A 456 6.34 3.75 28.29
N LYS A 457 5.67 2.60 28.49
CA LYS A 457 6.17 1.56 29.41
C LYS A 457 7.54 1.04 28.95
N GLN A 458 7.69 0.76 27.65
CA GLN A 458 8.97 0.32 27.09
C GLN A 458 10.05 1.39 27.25
N LEU A 459 9.72 2.69 27.20
CA LEU A 459 10.71 3.74 27.48
C LEU A 459 11.23 3.68 28.92
N ARG A 460 10.36 3.43 29.91
CA ARG A 460 10.75 3.34 31.33
C ARG A 460 11.64 2.15 31.65
N GLU A 461 11.40 1.01 31.03
CA GLU A 461 12.15 -0.21 31.30
C GLU A 461 13.63 -0.12 30.87
N PHE A 462 13.98 0.86 30.03
CA PHE A 462 15.32 1.01 29.43
C PHE A 462 15.84 2.46 29.49
N SER A 463 15.29 3.27 30.41
CA SER A 463 15.77 4.63 30.73
C SER A 463 16.93 4.61 31.70
#